data_AF-A0A0I9N3R9-F1
#
_entry.id   AF-A0A0I9N3R9-F1
#
_cell.length_a   1.000
_cell.length_b   1.000
_cell.length_c   1.000
_cell.angle_alpha   90.00
_cell.angle_beta   90.00
_cell.angle_gamma   90.00
#
_symmetry.space_group_name_H-M   'P 1'
#
loop_
_entity.id
_entity.type
_entity.pdbx_description
1 polymer ?
#
loop_
_entity_poly.entity_id
_entity_poly.type
_entity_poly.pdbx_seq_one_letter_code
_entity_poly.pdbx_strand_id
1 'polypeptide(L)'
;MAKLKAVKSLIAFTLIIGLFFVIINLYLRDIYNTQITLQQSISRFLEGIDHSTDLTFQKVDECHLTKLDPWDPHVVPYLYPNWNPLKTCRISHQMHVELKNSTVRMLNETTSKCQYRCLYVNDELNLKRNNWIKMEKNVAYNESCDFIETHCTENEKTTFRYIFDQVVKQSGKVFQEEDELHPGVFMLVLDSTSSSSGIRTIMETNQVLRQFYDATTFYYHNKVGLNSRPNAFAIFSGLFFFLF
;
A
#
# COMPACT_ATOMS: atom_id res chain seq x y z
N MET A 1 -13.16 67.19 -2.55
CA MET A 1 -13.70 65.89 -3.03
C MET A 1 -12.86 65.25 -4.15
N ALA A 2 -12.23 66.02 -5.05
CA ALA A 2 -11.44 65.48 -6.19
C ALA A 2 -10.15 64.72 -5.79
N LYS A 3 -9.41 65.18 -4.77
CA LYS A 3 -8.13 64.55 -4.35
C LYS A 3 -8.29 63.11 -3.84
N LEU A 4 -9.40 62.78 -3.17
CA LEU A 4 -9.66 61.44 -2.64
C LEU A 4 -9.97 60.42 -3.75
N LYS A 5 -10.58 60.88 -4.86
CA LYS A 5 -10.91 60.03 -6.02
C LYS A 5 -9.66 59.65 -6.82
N ALA A 6 -8.72 60.61 -6.95
CA ALA A 6 -7.43 60.37 -7.60
C ALA A 6 -6.54 59.38 -6.81
N VAL A 7 -6.50 59.49 -5.48
CA VAL A 7 -5.74 58.56 -4.63
C VAL A 7 -6.31 57.14 -4.68
N LYS A 8 -7.64 56.99 -4.64
CA LYS A 8 -8.29 55.67 -4.80
C LYS A 8 -8.03 55.05 -6.18
N SER A 9 -8.00 55.87 -7.23
CA SER A 9 -7.68 55.42 -8.58
C SER A 9 -6.22 54.96 -8.70
N LEU A 10 -5.28 55.64 -8.04
CA LEU A 10 -3.87 55.27 -8.04
C LEU A 10 -3.63 53.95 -7.30
N ILE A 11 -4.29 53.75 -6.16
CA ILE A 11 -4.23 52.50 -5.38
C ILE A 11 -4.83 51.32 -6.16
N ALA A 12 -5.96 51.54 -6.85
CA ALA A 12 -6.55 50.50 -7.70
C ALA A 12 -5.61 50.11 -8.85
N PHE A 13 -4.94 51.09 -9.47
CA PHE A 13 -3.99 50.86 -10.55
C PHE A 13 -2.76 50.07 -10.11
N THR A 14 -2.19 50.36 -8.93
CA THR A 14 -1.05 49.61 -8.40
C THR A 14 -1.41 48.18 -8.01
N LEU A 15 -2.61 47.95 -7.47
CA LEU A 15 -3.11 46.60 -7.18
C LEU A 15 -3.31 45.77 -8.45
N ILE A 16 -3.85 46.36 -9.51
CA ILE A 16 -4.05 45.68 -10.80
C ILE A 16 -2.71 45.30 -11.42
N ILE A 17 -1.73 46.20 -11.41
CA ILE A 17 -0.38 45.90 -11.92
C ILE A 17 0.28 44.80 -11.08
N GLY A 18 0.16 44.86 -9.76
CA GLY A 18 0.68 43.83 -8.87
C GLY A 18 0.08 42.44 -9.16
N LEU A 19 -1.24 42.37 -9.35
CA LEU A 19 -1.91 41.12 -9.71
C LEU A 19 -1.44 40.57 -11.07
N PHE A 20 -1.24 41.47 -12.04
CA PHE A 20 -0.77 41.10 -13.37
C PHE A 20 0.64 40.49 -13.34
N PHE A 21 1.55 41.06 -12.53
CA PHE A 21 2.89 40.49 -12.33
C PHE A 21 2.85 39.11 -11.65
N VAL A 22 1.95 38.89 -10.69
CA VAL A 22 1.80 37.58 -10.03
C VAL A 22 1.30 36.53 -11.03
N ILE A 23 0.31 36.88 -11.86
CA ILE A 23 -0.23 35.96 -12.88
C ILE A 23 0.85 35.60 -13.92
N ILE A 24 1.63 36.59 -14.39
CA ILE A 24 2.75 36.33 -15.31
C ILE A 24 3.79 35.40 -14.69
N ASN A 25 4.16 35.61 -13.42
CA ASN A 25 5.12 34.73 -12.76
C ASN A 25 4.59 33.29 -12.58
N LEU A 26 3.30 33.13 -12.30
CA LEU A 26 2.68 31.80 -12.24
C LEU A 26 2.67 31.12 -13.61
N TYR A 27 2.35 31.87 -14.68
CA TYR A 27 2.34 31.37 -16.05
C TYR A 27 3.73 30.98 -16.56
N LEU A 28 4.75 31.81 -16.29
CA LEU A 28 6.14 31.51 -16.64
C LEU A 28 6.67 30.29 -15.85
N ARG A 29 6.25 30.11 -14.59
CA ARG A 29 6.60 28.94 -13.78
C ARG A 29 5.99 27.65 -14.35
N ASP A 30 4.75 27.70 -14.82
CA ASP A 30 4.10 26.54 -15.48
C ASP A 30 4.76 26.20 -16.82
N ILE A 31 5.14 27.21 -17.62
CA ILE A 31 5.91 26.99 -18.85
C ILE A 31 7.28 26.36 -18.55
N TYR A 32 7.99 26.83 -17.52
CA TYR A 32 9.28 26.27 -17.14
C TYR A 32 9.15 24.81 -16.65
N ASN A 33 8.13 24.51 -15.83
CA ASN A 33 7.87 23.15 -15.36
C ASN A 33 7.47 22.21 -16.51
N THR A 34 6.66 22.68 -17.46
CA THR A 34 6.27 21.87 -18.64
C THR A 34 7.45 21.64 -19.58
N GLN A 35 8.35 22.60 -19.75
CA GLN A 35 9.60 22.41 -20.51
C GLN A 35 10.53 21.39 -19.83
N ILE A 36 10.70 21.42 -18.51
CA ILE A 36 11.48 20.40 -17.79
C ILE A 36 10.88 19.01 -17.97
N THR A 37 9.55 18.89 -17.90
CA THR A 37 8.85 17.60 -18.04
C THR A 37 8.98 17.05 -19.47
N LEU A 38 8.91 17.93 -20.48
CA LEU A 38 9.11 17.57 -21.88
C LEU A 38 10.59 17.23 -22.17
N GLN A 39 11.53 17.96 -21.58
CA GLN A 39 12.96 17.67 -21.74
C GLN A 39 13.32 16.33 -21.09
N GLN A 40 12.78 16.01 -19.92
CA GLN A 40 12.95 14.70 -19.29
C GLN A 40 12.30 13.56 -20.10
N SER A 41 11.16 13.78 -20.75
CA SER A 41 10.54 12.76 -21.61
C SER A 41 11.31 12.56 -22.91
N ILE A 42 11.83 13.63 -23.51
CA ILE A 42 12.68 13.58 -24.71
C ILE A 42 14.03 12.93 -24.40
N SER A 43 14.66 13.22 -23.26
CA SER A 43 15.90 12.55 -22.85
C SER A 43 15.70 11.04 -22.68
N ARG A 44 14.60 10.60 -22.05
CA ARG A 44 14.27 9.16 -21.96
C ARG A 44 13.93 8.52 -23.31
N PHE A 45 13.28 9.28 -24.20
CA PHE A 45 12.98 8.82 -25.56
C PHE A 45 14.26 8.69 -26.40
N LEU A 46 15.20 9.63 -26.27
CA LEU A 46 16.49 9.60 -26.96
C LEU A 46 17.44 8.55 -26.38
N GLU A 47 17.47 8.33 -25.07
CA GLU A 47 18.15 7.17 -24.45
C GLU A 47 17.60 5.83 -24.98
N GLY A 48 16.31 5.77 -25.30
CA GLY A 48 15.69 4.62 -25.96
C GLY A 48 16.05 4.45 -27.44
N ILE A 49 16.52 5.50 -28.12
CA ILE A 49 16.88 5.49 -29.56
C ILE A 49 18.38 5.29 -29.77
N ASP A 50 19.23 5.77 -28.85
CA ASP A 50 20.68 5.56 -28.91
C ASP A 50 21.06 4.08 -28.63
N HIS A 51 20.10 3.29 -28.15
CA HIS A 51 20.17 1.83 -28.14
C HIS A 51 19.56 1.19 -29.40
N SER A 52 19.67 1.85 -30.56
CA SER A 52 19.65 1.15 -31.86
C SER A 52 20.96 0.39 -32.03
N THR A 53 21.07 -0.67 -31.24
CA THR A 53 22.04 -1.73 -31.47
C THR A 53 21.83 -2.24 -32.89
N ASP A 54 22.90 -2.17 -33.67
CA ASP A 54 23.15 -3.04 -34.81
C ASP A 54 22.64 -4.44 -34.43
N LEU A 55 21.51 -4.87 -35.02
CA LEU A 55 20.90 -6.18 -34.79
C LEU A 55 21.70 -7.26 -35.52
N THR A 56 23.02 -7.26 -35.35
CA THR A 56 23.77 -8.50 -35.38
C THR A 56 23.37 -9.23 -34.11
N PHE A 57 22.40 -10.15 -34.23
CA PHE A 57 22.07 -11.11 -33.17
C PHE A 57 23.30 -11.98 -32.96
N GLN A 58 24.25 -11.46 -32.18
CA GLN A 58 25.38 -12.21 -31.70
C GLN A 58 24.77 -13.32 -30.87
N LYS A 59 24.94 -14.56 -31.34
CA LYS A 59 24.43 -15.74 -30.66
C LYS A 59 25.07 -15.76 -29.28
N VAL A 60 24.33 -15.29 -28.28
CA VAL A 60 24.75 -15.35 -26.89
C VAL A 60 24.52 -16.79 -26.48
N ASP A 61 25.58 -17.58 -26.39
CA ASP A 61 25.50 -19.01 -26.06
C ASP A 61 25.02 -19.25 -24.62
N GLU A 62 24.97 -18.20 -23.78
CA GLU A 62 24.53 -18.29 -22.38
C GLU A 62 23.64 -17.11 -21.96
N CYS A 63 22.48 -17.41 -21.37
CA CYS A 63 21.60 -16.41 -20.76
C CYS A 63 22.09 -16.13 -19.33
N HIS A 64 22.89 -15.08 -19.14
CA HIS A 64 23.27 -14.64 -17.80
C HIS A 64 22.17 -13.78 -17.19
N LEU A 65 21.47 -14.32 -16.19
CA LEU A 65 20.48 -13.56 -15.43
C LEU A 65 21.18 -12.46 -14.63
N THR A 66 20.80 -11.20 -14.90
CA THR A 66 21.38 -10.03 -14.23
C THR A 66 21.17 -10.11 -12.72
N LYS A 67 22.24 -9.94 -11.95
CA LYS A 67 22.13 -9.80 -10.50
C LYS A 67 21.45 -8.47 -10.17
N LEU A 68 20.27 -8.53 -9.57
CA LEU A 68 19.54 -7.34 -9.14
C LEU A 68 20.27 -6.70 -7.95
N ASP A 69 20.64 -5.43 -8.08
CA ASP A 69 21.15 -4.62 -6.98
C ASP A 69 19.99 -3.84 -6.33
N PRO A 70 19.61 -4.14 -5.07
CA PRO A 70 18.60 -3.36 -4.36
C PRO A 70 19.00 -1.90 -4.13
N TRP A 71 20.27 -1.53 -4.31
CA TRP A 71 20.78 -0.17 -4.12
C TRP A 71 21.27 0.47 -5.41
N ASP A 72 20.78 0.00 -6.56
CA ASP A 72 21.14 0.53 -7.87
C ASP A 72 21.00 2.08 -7.91
N PRO A 73 22.00 2.82 -8.42
CA PRO A 73 21.99 4.28 -8.45
C PRO A 73 20.77 4.90 -9.14
N HIS A 74 20.13 4.20 -10.08
CA HIS A 74 18.90 4.67 -10.73
C HIS A 74 17.68 4.60 -9.81
N VAL A 75 17.69 3.73 -8.80
CA VAL A 75 16.58 3.57 -7.84
C VAL A 75 16.73 4.52 -6.65
N VAL A 76 17.96 4.84 -6.24
CA VAL A 76 18.26 5.70 -5.08
C VAL A 76 17.48 7.02 -5.07
N PRO A 77 17.32 7.77 -6.20
CA PRO A 77 16.57 9.03 -6.23
C PRO A 77 15.07 8.88 -5.90
N TYR A 78 14.52 7.68 -6.03
CA TYR A 78 13.12 7.38 -5.73
C TYR A 78 12.90 6.89 -4.30
N LEU A 79 13.98 6.75 -3.52
CA LEU A 79 13.91 6.39 -2.11
C LEU A 79 13.77 7.65 -1.26
N TYR A 80 12.79 7.64 -0.35
CA TYR A 80 12.54 8.74 0.58
C TYR A 80 12.75 8.29 2.03
N PRO A 81 14.00 7.98 2.45
CA PRO A 81 14.26 7.41 3.78
C PRO A 81 13.85 8.34 4.93
N ASN A 82 13.88 9.65 4.69
CA ASN A 82 13.50 10.67 5.68
C ASN A 82 12.00 11.03 5.63
N TRP A 83 11.23 10.45 4.71
CA TRP A 83 9.80 10.67 4.64
C TRP A 83 9.09 9.80 5.66
N ASN A 84 8.59 10.43 6.71
CA ASN A 84 7.74 9.78 7.69
C ASN A 84 6.29 10.21 7.46
N PRO A 85 5.44 9.37 6.86
CA PRO A 85 4.02 9.70 6.63
C PRO A 85 3.25 9.91 7.94
N LEU A 86 3.75 9.39 9.06
CA LEU A 86 3.13 9.53 10.37
C LEU A 86 3.50 10.85 11.06
N LYS A 87 4.43 11.64 10.52
CA LYS A 87 4.88 12.91 11.15
C LYS A 87 3.73 13.90 11.38
N THR A 88 2.76 13.93 10.47
CA THR A 88 1.54 14.75 10.58
C THR A 88 0.33 13.95 11.09
N CYS A 89 0.46 12.63 11.21
CA CYS A 89 -0.62 11.74 11.63
C CYS A 89 -0.58 11.58 13.16
N ARG A 90 -1.49 12.27 13.86
CA ARG A 90 -1.70 12.07 15.30
C ARG A 90 -2.61 10.87 15.50
N ILE A 91 -2.06 9.67 15.42
CA ILE A 91 -2.80 8.43 15.69
C ILE A 91 -2.92 8.27 17.21
N SER A 92 -4.15 8.13 17.71
CA SER A 92 -4.34 7.62 19.07
C SER A 92 -4.12 6.12 19.03
N HIS A 93 -3.10 5.64 19.74
CA HIS A 93 -2.82 4.20 19.88
C HIS A 93 -3.65 3.57 21.01
N GLN A 94 -4.59 4.34 21.59
CA GLN A 94 -5.46 3.83 22.63
C GLN A 94 -6.45 2.85 22.02
N MET A 95 -6.33 1.59 22.42
CA MET A 95 -7.30 0.56 22.05
C MET A 95 -8.60 0.80 22.81
N HIS A 96 -9.73 0.71 22.10
CA HIS A 96 -11.07 0.82 22.70
C HIS A 96 -11.77 -0.54 22.82
N VAL A 97 -11.37 -1.48 21.96
CA VAL A 97 -11.94 -2.82 21.84
C VAL A 97 -10.78 -3.81 21.84
N GLU A 98 -11.00 -4.97 22.44
CA GLU A 98 -10.10 -6.12 22.37
C GLU A 98 -10.80 -7.30 21.69
N LEU A 99 -10.03 -8.09 20.95
CA LEU A 99 -10.40 -9.41 20.48
C LEU A 99 -9.48 -10.43 21.15
N LYS A 100 -10.04 -11.35 21.94
CA LYS A 100 -9.28 -12.41 22.60
C LYS A 100 -10.08 -13.71 22.59
N ASN A 101 -9.48 -14.79 22.09
CA ASN A 101 -10.12 -16.12 22.01
C ASN A 101 -11.54 -16.04 21.40
N SER A 102 -11.65 -15.40 20.23
CA SER A 102 -12.94 -15.19 19.53
C SER A 102 -13.97 -14.38 20.31
N THR A 103 -13.57 -13.74 21.40
CA THR A 103 -14.44 -12.88 22.19
C THR A 103 -14.05 -11.42 21.98
N VAL A 104 -15.01 -10.63 21.49
CA VAL A 104 -14.89 -9.19 21.31
C VAL A 104 -15.46 -8.48 22.54
N ARG A 105 -14.70 -7.53 23.09
CA ARG A 105 -15.14 -6.77 24.27
C ARG A 105 -14.67 -5.33 24.22
N MET A 106 -15.51 -4.42 24.68
CA MET A 106 -15.11 -3.02 24.87
C MET A 106 -14.29 -2.87 26.17
N LEU A 107 -13.16 -2.16 26.07
CA LEU A 107 -12.29 -1.89 27.21
C LEU A 107 -12.92 -0.86 28.15
N ASN A 108 -12.70 -1.01 29.46
CA ASN A 108 -13.40 -0.26 30.50
C ASN A 108 -13.10 1.24 30.47
N GLU A 109 -11.88 1.60 30.07
CA GLU A 109 -11.39 2.98 29.94
C GLU A 109 -12.07 3.75 28.80
N THR A 110 -12.81 3.05 27.93
CA THR A 110 -13.50 3.66 26.79
C THR A 110 -14.69 4.50 27.23
N THR A 111 -14.68 5.79 26.90
CA THR A 111 -15.84 6.70 27.02
C THR A 111 -16.73 6.67 25.78
N SER A 112 -16.18 6.29 24.63
CA SER A 112 -16.87 6.24 23.35
C SER A 112 -17.95 5.16 23.28
N LYS A 113 -18.95 5.37 22.42
CA LYS A 113 -19.95 4.35 22.06
C LYS A 113 -19.39 3.50 20.93
N CYS A 114 -19.20 2.21 21.18
CA CYS A 114 -18.65 1.27 20.21
C CYS A 114 -19.72 0.37 19.60
N GLN A 115 -19.48 -0.04 18.37
CA GLN A 115 -20.25 -1.03 17.65
C GLN A 115 -19.29 -1.89 16.83
N TYR A 116 -19.70 -3.12 16.52
CA TYR A 116 -18.93 -4.02 15.68
C TYR A 116 -19.82 -4.75 14.68
N ARG A 117 -19.20 -5.33 13.65
CA ARG A 117 -19.85 -6.24 12.71
C ARG A 117 -18.85 -7.22 12.12
N CYS A 118 -19.35 -8.38 11.71
CA CYS A 118 -18.58 -9.31 10.89
C CYS A 118 -18.53 -8.88 9.43
N LEU A 119 -17.36 -9.06 8.81
CA LEU A 119 -17.13 -8.94 7.39
C LEU A 119 -16.90 -10.34 6.80
N TYR A 120 -17.57 -10.64 5.70
CA TYR A 120 -17.42 -11.88 4.96
C TYR A 120 -17.06 -11.55 3.51
N VAL A 121 -16.22 -12.38 2.91
CA VAL A 121 -15.99 -12.32 1.47
C VAL A 121 -17.27 -12.77 0.77
N ASN A 122 -17.80 -11.94 -0.13
CA ASN A 122 -18.98 -12.29 -0.94
C ASN A 122 -18.58 -12.74 -2.33
N ASP A 123 -17.75 -11.92 -2.97
CA ASP A 123 -17.16 -12.14 -4.27
C ASP A 123 -15.78 -11.46 -4.29
N GLU A 124 -15.13 -11.44 -5.45
CA GLU A 124 -13.77 -10.90 -5.57
C GLU A 124 -13.65 -9.40 -5.25
N LEU A 125 -14.71 -8.61 -5.41
CA LEU A 125 -14.68 -7.15 -5.28
C LEU A 125 -15.54 -6.64 -4.13
N ASN A 126 -16.45 -7.46 -3.61
CA ASN A 126 -17.43 -7.06 -2.62
C ASN A 126 -17.31 -7.87 -1.33
N LEU A 127 -17.49 -7.15 -0.23
CA LEU A 127 -17.61 -7.71 1.11
C LEU A 127 -19.09 -7.74 1.53
N LYS A 128 -19.55 -8.91 1.98
CA LYS A 128 -20.82 -9.05 2.68
C LYS A 128 -20.63 -8.60 4.12
N ARG A 129 -21.46 -7.64 4.54
CA ARG A 129 -21.37 -7.00 5.85
C ARG A 129 -22.61 -7.33 6.65
N ASN A 130 -22.42 -7.80 7.88
CA ASN A 130 -23.53 -7.92 8.81
C ASN A 130 -23.97 -6.53 9.32
N ASN A 131 -25.15 -6.49 9.93
CA ASN A 131 -25.65 -5.30 10.61
C ASN A 131 -24.73 -4.96 11.79
N TRP A 132 -24.63 -3.66 12.10
CA TRP A 132 -23.89 -3.20 13.27
C TRP A 132 -24.56 -3.64 14.57
N ILE A 133 -23.75 -4.23 15.45
CA ILE A 133 -24.13 -4.63 16.80
C ILE A 133 -23.54 -3.60 17.76
N LYS A 134 -24.39 -2.96 18.56
CA LYS A 134 -23.94 -2.01 19.58
C LYS A 134 -23.31 -2.76 20.75
N MET A 135 -22.15 -2.30 21.20
CA MET A 135 -21.43 -2.90 22.30
C MET A 135 -21.81 -2.24 23.63
N GLU A 136 -22.09 -3.07 24.62
CA GLU A 136 -22.31 -2.65 26.00
C GLU A 136 -21.00 -2.72 26.80
N LYS A 137 -20.90 -1.90 27.85
CA LYS A 137 -19.75 -1.93 28.77
C LYS A 137 -19.77 -3.22 29.58
N ASN A 138 -18.59 -3.83 29.76
CA ASN A 138 -18.40 -5.10 30.49
C ASN A 138 -19.12 -6.33 29.89
N VAL A 139 -19.65 -6.23 28.68
CA VAL A 139 -20.25 -7.35 27.96
C VAL A 139 -19.24 -7.88 26.93
N ALA A 140 -19.14 -9.20 26.85
CA ALA A 140 -18.26 -9.90 25.93
C ALA A 140 -19.12 -10.64 24.88
N TYR A 141 -18.75 -10.52 23.62
CA TYR A 141 -19.47 -11.08 22.49
C TYR A 141 -18.61 -12.16 21.82
N ASN A 142 -19.11 -13.38 21.76
CA ASN A 142 -18.41 -14.48 21.10
C ASN A 142 -18.74 -14.47 19.60
N GLU A 143 -17.72 -14.32 18.77
CA GLU A 143 -17.84 -14.17 17.31
C GLU A 143 -16.98 -15.19 16.57
N SER A 144 -17.61 -15.89 15.64
CA SER A 144 -17.00 -16.97 14.85
C SER A 144 -16.59 -16.54 13.44
N CYS A 145 -16.46 -15.24 13.18
CA CYS A 145 -16.07 -14.72 11.87
C CYS A 145 -14.59 -14.33 11.84
N ASP A 146 -13.96 -14.40 10.67
CA ASP A 146 -12.52 -14.15 10.53
C ASP A 146 -12.18 -12.65 10.64
N PHE A 147 -13.05 -11.78 10.11
CA PHE A 147 -12.83 -10.34 10.09
C PHE A 147 -13.93 -9.59 10.85
N ILE A 148 -13.52 -8.83 11.86
CA ILE A 148 -14.40 -8.08 12.75
C ILE A 148 -14.09 -6.60 12.62
N GLU A 149 -14.98 -5.86 11.98
CA GLU A 149 -14.87 -4.40 11.91
C GLU A 149 -15.48 -3.79 13.16
N THR A 150 -14.72 -2.91 13.81
CA THR A 150 -15.13 -2.15 14.99
C THR A 150 -15.12 -0.67 14.68
N HIS A 151 -16.07 0.05 15.26
CA HIS A 151 -16.19 1.49 15.12
C HIS A 151 -16.69 2.09 16.43
N CYS A 152 -15.91 3.01 16.99
CA CYS A 152 -16.26 3.77 18.18
C CYS A 152 -16.36 5.25 17.86
N THR A 153 -17.37 5.89 18.44
CA THR A 153 -17.62 7.31 18.27
C THR A 153 -17.86 8.02 19.60
N GLU A 154 -17.40 9.26 19.68
CA GLU A 154 -17.67 10.19 20.77
C GLU A 154 -18.09 11.53 20.16
N ASN A 155 -19.27 12.04 20.54
CA ASN A 155 -19.86 13.25 19.96
C ASN A 155 -19.84 13.24 18.41
N GLU A 156 -20.26 12.10 17.83
CA GLU A 156 -20.30 11.84 16.37
C GLU A 156 -18.94 11.82 15.66
N LYS A 157 -17.83 12.03 16.37
CA LYS A 157 -16.48 11.90 15.83
C LYS A 157 -15.98 10.48 16.03
N THR A 158 -15.33 9.93 15.00
CA THR A 158 -14.69 8.61 15.10
C THR A 158 -13.46 8.73 15.99
N THR A 159 -13.48 8.03 17.12
CA THR A 159 -12.35 7.95 18.04
C THR A 159 -11.49 6.72 17.75
N PHE A 160 -12.13 5.63 17.33
CA PHE A 160 -11.46 4.37 17.03
C PHE A 160 -12.18 3.62 15.92
N ARG A 161 -11.41 3.09 14.97
CA ARG A 161 -11.91 2.20 13.94
C ARG A 161 -10.82 1.21 13.59
N TYR A 162 -11.16 -0.07 13.67
CA TYR A 162 -10.17 -1.12 13.51
C TYR A 162 -10.83 -2.37 12.93
N ILE A 163 -10.07 -3.12 12.14
CA ILE A 163 -10.47 -4.44 11.67
C ILE A 163 -9.59 -5.43 12.39
N PHE A 164 -10.20 -6.24 13.25
CA PHE A 164 -9.54 -7.37 13.85
C PHE A 164 -9.63 -8.56 12.91
N ASP A 165 -8.54 -9.29 12.78
CA ASP A 165 -8.45 -10.56 12.09
C ASP A 165 -8.23 -11.71 13.09
N GLN A 166 -8.86 -12.83 12.82
CA GLN A 166 -8.61 -14.10 13.49
C GLN A 166 -8.83 -15.24 12.51
N VAL A 167 -8.18 -16.38 12.75
CA VAL A 167 -8.39 -17.59 11.97
C VAL A 167 -9.36 -18.49 12.73
N VAL A 168 -10.62 -18.54 12.30
CA VAL A 168 -11.63 -19.37 12.97
C VAL A 168 -11.68 -20.75 12.30
N LYS A 169 -11.59 -21.82 13.11
CA LYS A 169 -11.76 -23.17 12.61
C LYS A 169 -13.18 -23.35 12.08
N GLN A 170 -13.31 -23.66 10.79
CA GLN A 170 -14.62 -23.92 10.19
C GLN A 170 -15.24 -25.19 10.78
N SER A 171 -16.48 -25.10 11.25
CA SER A 171 -17.24 -26.24 11.74
C SER A 171 -17.59 -27.18 10.59
N GLY A 172 -17.47 -28.48 10.81
CA GLY A 172 -17.83 -29.51 9.84
C GLY A 172 -16.77 -29.84 8.78
N LYS A 173 -15.64 -29.11 8.74
CA LYS A 173 -14.47 -29.55 7.96
C LYS A 173 -13.60 -30.49 8.77
N VAL A 174 -13.50 -31.73 8.31
CA VAL A 174 -12.50 -32.69 8.81
C VAL A 174 -11.20 -32.37 8.07
N PHE A 175 -10.23 -31.83 8.79
CA PHE A 175 -8.89 -31.65 8.26
C PHE A 175 -8.18 -33.00 8.34
N GLN A 176 -7.52 -33.38 7.25
CA GLN A 176 -6.60 -34.51 7.26
C GLN A 176 -5.43 -34.19 8.19
N GLU A 177 -5.00 -35.18 8.97
CA GLU A 177 -3.79 -35.03 9.79
C GLU A 177 -2.57 -34.90 8.88
N GLU A 178 -1.61 -34.10 9.31
CA GLU A 178 -0.38 -33.89 8.54
C GLU A 178 0.41 -35.20 8.46
N ASP A 179 0.75 -35.61 7.25
CA ASP A 179 1.62 -36.75 6.97
C ASP A 179 2.56 -36.44 5.80
N GLU A 180 3.42 -37.39 5.41
CA GLU A 180 4.39 -37.20 4.33
C GLU A 180 3.75 -36.87 2.97
N LEU A 181 2.52 -37.32 2.73
CA LEU A 181 1.77 -37.06 1.50
C LEU A 181 0.87 -35.82 1.61
N HIS A 182 0.57 -35.36 2.83
CA HIS A 182 -0.37 -34.28 3.12
C HIS A 182 0.24 -33.26 4.09
N PRO A 183 1.31 -32.54 3.70
CA PRO A 183 1.93 -31.56 4.55
C PRO A 183 1.01 -30.34 4.77
N GLY A 184 1.07 -29.76 5.97
CA GLY A 184 0.48 -28.46 6.25
C GLY A 184 1.23 -27.36 5.49
N VAL A 185 0.52 -26.58 4.67
CA VAL A 185 1.11 -25.47 3.92
C VAL A 185 0.50 -24.15 4.37
N PHE A 186 1.35 -23.22 4.78
CA PHE A 186 0.96 -21.84 5.06
C PHE A 186 1.53 -20.91 3.99
N MET A 187 0.66 -20.15 3.33
CA MET A 187 1.05 -19.21 2.27
C MET A 187 0.80 -17.77 2.71
N LEU A 188 1.86 -16.96 2.67
CA LEU A 188 1.82 -15.53 2.89
C LEU A 188 2.01 -14.79 1.57
N VAL A 189 1.09 -13.88 1.25
CA VAL A 189 1.16 -13.03 0.05
C VAL A 189 1.30 -11.59 0.49
N LEU A 190 2.39 -10.95 0.09
CA LEU A 190 2.66 -9.54 0.33
C LEU A 190 2.40 -8.76 -0.96
N ASP A 191 1.35 -7.94 -0.97
CA ASP A 191 1.03 -7.05 -2.10
C ASP A 191 1.77 -5.70 -1.97
N SER A 192 1.89 -4.97 -3.09
CA SER A 192 2.46 -3.63 -3.18
C SER A 192 3.96 -3.51 -2.84
N THR A 193 4.70 -4.63 -2.90
CA THR A 193 6.15 -4.64 -2.75
C THR A 193 6.83 -5.26 -3.97
N SER A 194 7.98 -4.72 -4.36
CA SER A 194 8.89 -5.35 -5.33
C SER A 194 9.92 -6.19 -4.59
N SER A 195 10.58 -7.12 -5.28
CA SER A 195 11.70 -7.90 -4.72
C SER A 195 12.77 -6.99 -4.10
N SER A 196 13.21 -5.94 -4.81
CA SER A 196 14.20 -4.99 -4.33
C SER A 196 13.74 -4.20 -3.10
N SER A 197 12.48 -3.74 -3.08
CA SER A 197 11.92 -3.05 -1.91
C SER A 197 11.78 -3.97 -0.72
N GLY A 198 11.28 -5.20 -0.91
CA GLY A 198 11.15 -6.20 0.14
C GLY A 198 12.50 -6.56 0.77
N ILE A 199 13.55 -6.73 -0.03
CA ILE A 199 14.91 -6.98 0.50
C ILE A 199 15.36 -5.86 1.44
N ARG A 200 14.99 -4.59 1.16
CA ARG A 200 15.35 -3.43 2.00
C ARG A 200 14.44 -3.27 3.22
N THR A 201 13.13 -3.48 3.09
CA THR A 201 12.16 -3.12 4.13
C THR A 201 11.84 -4.24 5.12
N ILE A 202 11.90 -5.50 4.70
CA ILE A 202 11.62 -6.68 5.54
C ILE A 202 12.86 -7.54 5.75
N MET A 203 14.01 -6.88 5.91
CA MET A 203 15.32 -7.54 6.06
C MET A 203 15.35 -8.51 7.25
N GLU A 204 14.84 -8.09 8.41
CA GLU A 204 14.82 -8.92 9.62
C GLU A 204 13.98 -10.18 9.42
N THR A 205 12.79 -10.05 8.82
CA THR A 205 11.94 -11.19 8.46
C THR A 205 12.66 -12.15 7.52
N ASN A 206 13.32 -11.64 6.47
CA ASN A 206 14.07 -12.46 5.53
C ASN A 206 15.26 -13.18 6.20
N GLN A 207 15.93 -12.54 7.16
CA GLN A 207 16.99 -13.18 7.93
C GLN A 207 16.43 -14.33 8.77
N VAL A 208 15.32 -14.10 9.46
CA VAL A 208 14.67 -15.14 10.28
C VAL A 208 14.25 -16.33 9.42
N LEU A 209 13.59 -16.09 8.28
CA LEU A 209 13.14 -17.15 7.38
C LEU A 209 14.30 -17.98 6.84
N ARG A 210 15.40 -17.33 6.43
CA ARG A 210 16.56 -18.03 5.86
C ARG A 210 17.40 -18.77 6.89
N GLN A 211 17.51 -18.24 8.11
CA GLN A 211 18.37 -18.80 9.16
C GLN A 211 17.67 -19.86 10.01
N PHE A 212 16.37 -19.70 10.29
CA PHE A 212 15.64 -20.59 11.21
C PHE A 212 14.67 -21.54 10.50
N TYR A 213 14.29 -21.25 9.25
CA TYR A 213 13.29 -22.03 8.51
C TYR A 213 13.80 -22.54 7.16
N ASP A 214 15.11 -22.49 6.92
CA ASP A 214 15.77 -22.91 5.67
C ASP A 214 15.08 -22.37 4.41
N ALA A 215 14.53 -21.15 4.49
CA ALA A 215 13.75 -20.58 3.40
C ALA A 215 14.64 -20.30 2.18
N THR A 216 14.16 -20.71 1.01
CA THR A 216 14.83 -20.45 -0.28
C THR A 216 14.18 -19.28 -1.00
N THR A 217 14.99 -18.34 -1.48
CA THR A 217 14.52 -17.18 -2.24
C THR A 217 14.61 -17.44 -3.74
N PHE A 218 13.51 -17.22 -4.46
CA PHE A 218 13.47 -17.29 -5.92
C PHE A 218 13.65 -15.87 -6.51
N TYR A 219 14.86 -15.54 -6.95
CA TYR A 219 15.21 -14.18 -7.39
C TYR A 219 14.65 -13.76 -8.75
N TYR A 220 14.38 -14.73 -9.63
CA TYR A 220 14.06 -14.50 -11.04
C TYR A 220 12.61 -14.84 -11.40
N HIS A 221 11.71 -14.76 -10.42
CA HIS A 221 10.29 -14.90 -10.67
C HIS A 221 9.70 -13.57 -11.13
N ASN A 222 9.24 -13.57 -12.38
CA ASN A 222 8.55 -12.43 -12.96
C ASN A 222 7.08 -12.43 -12.58
N LYS A 223 6.54 -11.24 -12.34
CA LYS A 223 5.09 -11.04 -12.23
C LYS A 223 4.45 -11.32 -13.59
N VAL A 224 3.31 -12.00 -13.58
CA VAL A 224 2.45 -12.24 -14.75
C VAL A 224 1.65 -10.99 -15.11
N GLY A 225 1.25 -10.21 -14.11
CA GLY A 225 0.47 -8.99 -14.32
C GLY A 225 0.63 -7.98 -13.19
N LEU A 226 -0.10 -6.87 -13.31
CA LEU A 226 -0.20 -5.86 -12.25
C LEU A 226 -1.14 -6.34 -11.13
N ASN A 227 -0.81 -6.00 -9.88
CA ASN A 227 -1.54 -6.37 -8.65
C ASN A 227 -1.48 -7.86 -8.29
N SER A 228 -1.91 -8.21 -7.10
CA SER A 228 -1.90 -9.60 -6.59
C SER A 228 -2.74 -10.58 -7.40
N ARG A 229 -3.89 -10.15 -7.95
CA ARG A 229 -4.86 -11.04 -8.63
C ARG A 229 -4.27 -11.88 -9.78
N PRO A 230 -3.75 -11.30 -10.89
CA PRO A 230 -3.24 -12.12 -12.00
C PRO A 230 -2.05 -12.99 -11.59
N ASN A 231 -1.25 -12.54 -10.63
CA ASN A 231 -0.11 -13.29 -10.11
C ASN A 231 -0.56 -14.49 -9.28
N ALA A 232 -1.56 -14.33 -8.41
CA ALA A 232 -2.13 -15.42 -7.63
C ALA A 232 -2.77 -16.48 -8.55
N PHE A 233 -3.58 -16.05 -9.52
CA PHE A 233 -4.20 -16.97 -10.48
C PHE A 233 -3.15 -17.81 -11.21
N ALA A 234 -2.06 -17.21 -11.69
CA ALA A 234 -1.00 -17.95 -12.36
C ALA A 234 -0.32 -18.98 -11.44
N ILE A 235 -0.06 -18.61 -10.17
CA ILE A 235 0.56 -19.51 -9.18
C ILE A 235 -0.34 -20.72 -8.93
N PHE A 236 -1.64 -20.50 -8.68
CA PHE A 236 -2.55 -21.57 -8.28
C PHE A 236 -3.13 -22.39 -9.44
N SER A 237 -3.21 -21.84 -10.64
CA SER A 237 -3.66 -22.58 -11.82
C SER A 237 -2.55 -23.40 -12.48
N GLY A 238 -1.30 -23.26 -12.01
CA GLY A 238 -0.15 -23.93 -12.63
C GLY A 238 0.21 -23.38 -14.00
N LEU A 239 -0.34 -22.22 -14.40
CA LEU A 239 0.04 -21.52 -15.61
C LEU A 239 1.33 -20.74 -15.38
N PHE A 240 2.46 -21.45 -15.32
CA PHE A 240 3.76 -20.81 -15.47
C PHE A 240 4.62 -21.48 -16.55
N PHE A 241 5.00 -20.64 -17.52
CA PHE A 241 6.16 -20.78 -18.38
C PHE A 241 7.42 -20.60 -17.51
N PHE A 242 8.14 -21.70 -17.25
CA PHE A 242 9.55 -21.62 -16.92
C PHE A 242 10.29 -21.21 -18.20
N LEU A 243 10.81 -19.99 -18.25
CA LEU A 243 11.95 -19.70 -19.12
C LEU A 243 13.17 -20.28 -18.41
N PHE A 244 13.57 -21.49 -18.81
CA PHE A 244 14.91 -22.00 -18.61
C PHE A 244 15.88 -21.27 -19.54
#